data_AF-A0A4Y9Q8G9-F1
#
_entry.id   AF-A0A4Y9Q8G9-F1
#
_cell.length_a   1.000
_cell.length_b   1.000
_cell.length_c   1.000
_cell.angle_alpha   90.00
_cell.angle_beta   90.00
_cell.angle_gamma   90.00
#
_symmetry.space_group_name_H-M   'P 1'
#
loop_
_entity.id
_entity.type
_entity.pdbx_description
1 polymer ?
#
loop_
_entity_poly.entity_id
_entity_poly.type
_entity_poly.pdbx_seq_one_letter_code
_entity_poly.pdbx_strand_id
1 'polypeptide(L)'
;MVMSTWRRGREMVTVRRRALEGPLDDVVCTVQARRVHRVPGVAVLPHAAKETAPLALRANIEHNRLVHEQVVIISGRTEPVPHIPWSRRLTVEYVGDHRKGYCTSMSHSDFRTRWTFLKFCGGP
;
A
#
# COMPACT_ATOMS: atom_id res chain seq x y z
N MET A 1 2.83 28.29 21.16
CA MET A 1 3.49 27.93 19.89
C MET A 1 4.04 26.48 20.03
N VAL A 2 3.21 25.46 19.82
CA VAL A 2 3.61 24.04 19.97
C VAL A 2 3.49 23.29 18.64
N MET A 3 2.66 23.78 17.71
CA MET A 3 2.43 23.12 16.42
C MET A 3 3.56 23.33 15.40
N SER A 4 4.42 24.35 15.56
CA SER A 4 5.48 24.65 14.59
C SER A 4 6.59 23.59 14.58
N THR A 5 7.00 23.10 15.74
CA THR A 5 8.00 22.02 15.86
C THR A 5 7.45 20.69 15.37
N TRP A 6 6.20 20.35 15.68
CA TRP A 6 5.51 19.17 15.16
C TRP A 6 5.31 19.20 13.65
N ARG A 7 4.92 20.36 13.10
CA ARG A 7 4.77 20.54 11.65
C ARG A 7 6.11 20.35 10.94
N ARG A 8 7.17 21.03 11.41
CA ARG A 8 8.51 20.91 10.84
C ARG A 8 9.06 19.49 10.96
N GLY A 9 8.85 18.84 12.11
CA GLY A 9 9.21 17.43 12.32
C GLY A 9 8.49 16.50 11.34
N ARG A 10 7.18 16.68 11.15
CA ARG A 10 6.39 15.90 10.19
C ARG A 10 6.87 16.07 8.76
N GLU A 11 7.18 17.31 8.35
CA GLU A 11 7.73 17.60 7.02
C GLU A 11 9.06 16.87 6.80
N MET A 12 9.98 16.94 7.76
CA MET A 12 11.27 16.24 7.70
C MET A 12 11.13 14.71 7.63
N VAL A 13 10.27 14.13 8.47
CA VAL A 13 10.00 12.68 8.46
C VAL A 13 9.38 12.26 7.13
N THR A 14 8.47 13.07 6.57
CA THR A 14 7.82 12.76 5.29
C THR A 14 8.82 12.73 4.14
N VAL A 15 9.73 13.70 4.08
CA VAL A 15 10.79 13.75 3.06
C VAL A 15 11.71 12.53 3.18
N ARG A 16 12.19 12.23 4.38
CA ARG A 16 13.05 11.05 4.63
C ARG A 16 12.35 9.74 4.29
N ARG A 17 11.08 9.62 4.70
CA ARG A 17 10.25 8.47 4.41
C ARG A 17 10.12 8.25 2.90
N ARG A 18 9.76 9.28 2.13
CA ARG A 18 9.65 9.18 0.67
C ARG A 18 10.96 8.74 0.00
N ALA A 19 12.10 9.24 0.48
CA ALA A 19 13.40 8.83 -0.02
C ALA A 19 13.69 7.34 0.23
N LEU A 20 13.28 6.80 1.38
CA LEU A 20 13.44 5.39 1.73
C LEU A 20 12.46 4.46 1.00
N GLU A 21 11.24 4.93 0.74
CA GLU A 21 10.22 4.15 0.04
C GLU A 21 10.66 3.79 -1.38
N GLY A 22 11.16 4.77 -2.15
CA GLY A 22 11.55 4.56 -3.54
C GLY A 22 10.40 4.06 -4.43
N PRO A 23 10.65 3.83 -5.73
CA PRO A 23 9.63 3.36 -6.67
C PRO A 23 9.07 1.98 -6.31
N LEU A 24 7.75 1.80 -6.46
CA LEU A 24 7.11 0.50 -6.24
C LEU A 24 7.62 -0.54 -7.26
N ASP A 25 7.83 -0.13 -8.50
CA ASP A 25 8.28 -0.99 -9.59
C ASP A 25 9.65 -1.62 -9.31
N ASP A 26 10.57 -0.90 -8.66
CA ASP A 26 11.89 -1.41 -8.29
C ASP A 26 11.78 -2.61 -7.34
N VAL A 27 10.85 -2.52 -6.37
CA VAL A 27 10.60 -3.61 -5.43
C VAL A 27 9.97 -4.79 -6.14
N VAL A 28 9.01 -4.56 -7.05
CA VAL A 28 8.39 -5.63 -7.84
C VAL A 28 9.42 -6.35 -8.70
N CYS A 29 10.27 -5.60 -9.41
CA CYS A 29 11.40 -6.14 -10.17
C CYS A 29 12.35 -6.96 -9.28
N THR A 30 12.66 -6.45 -8.08
CA THR A 30 13.53 -7.15 -7.12
C THR A 30 12.94 -8.49 -6.68
N VAL A 31 11.64 -8.53 -6.37
CA VAL A 31 10.97 -9.78 -5.97
C VAL A 31 10.99 -10.80 -7.10
N GLN A 32 10.75 -10.36 -8.35
CA GLN A 32 10.79 -11.23 -9.52
C GLN A 32 12.20 -11.74 -9.82
N ALA A 33 13.22 -10.88 -9.75
CA ALA A 33 14.61 -11.23 -10.05
C ALA A 33 15.23 -12.15 -8.98
N ARG A 34 15.01 -11.85 -7.68
CA ARG A 34 15.66 -12.56 -6.58
C ARG A 34 14.96 -13.86 -6.16
N ARG A 35 13.82 -14.22 -6.78
CA ARG A 35 12.99 -15.37 -6.39
C ARG A 35 12.75 -15.42 -4.88
N VAL A 36 12.34 -14.29 -4.30
CA VAL A 36 12.09 -14.14 -2.86
C VAL A 36 11.09 -15.21 -2.40
N HIS A 37 11.31 -15.80 -1.21
CA HIS A 37 10.48 -16.88 -0.70
C HIS A 37 9.04 -16.42 -0.51
N ARG A 38 8.08 -17.29 -0.84
CA ARG A 38 6.65 -17.00 -0.72
C ARG A 38 6.03 -17.79 0.41
N VAL A 39 5.32 -17.09 1.28
CA VAL A 39 4.56 -17.69 2.37
C VAL A 39 3.06 -17.57 2.10
N PRO A 40 2.26 -18.58 2.50
CA PRO A 40 0.83 -18.57 2.26
C PRO A 40 0.13 -17.40 2.97
N GLY A 41 -0.95 -16.91 2.36
CA GLY A 41 -1.81 -15.87 2.91
C GLY A 41 -1.66 -14.48 2.29
N VAL A 42 -2.29 -13.50 2.92
CA VAL A 42 -2.43 -12.13 2.39
C VAL A 42 -1.81 -11.10 3.33
N ALA A 43 -0.89 -10.29 2.81
CA ALA A 43 -0.42 -9.08 3.49
C ALA A 43 -1.17 -7.85 3.01
N VAL A 44 -1.79 -7.12 3.94
CA VAL A 44 -2.42 -5.81 3.66
C VAL A 44 -1.51 -4.71 4.20
N LEU A 45 -1.04 -3.85 3.30
CA LEU A 45 -0.05 -2.81 3.59
C LEU A 45 -0.64 -1.43 3.33
N PRO A 46 -1.05 -0.69 4.37
CA PRO A 46 -1.48 0.69 4.23
C PRO A 46 -0.33 1.58 3.75
N HIS A 47 -0.58 2.35 2.70
CA HIS A 47 0.40 3.21 2.09
C HIS A 47 -0.23 4.44 1.44
N ALA A 48 0.37 5.61 1.68
CA ALA A 48 -0.23 6.89 1.28
C ALA A 48 0.02 7.25 -0.19
N ALA A 49 1.14 6.78 -0.75
CA ALA A 49 1.52 7.03 -2.14
C ALA A 49 1.24 5.79 -2.99
N LYS A 50 0.83 5.98 -4.24
CA LYS A 50 0.55 4.86 -5.15
C LYS A 50 1.81 4.39 -5.88
N GLU A 51 2.74 5.31 -6.08
CA GLU A 51 3.90 5.18 -6.94
C GLU A 51 5.14 4.66 -6.19
N THR A 52 5.13 4.71 -4.85
CA THR A 52 6.26 4.30 -4.00
C THR A 52 5.98 2.99 -3.27
N ALA A 53 7.03 2.26 -2.89
CA ALA A 53 6.87 1.02 -2.15
C ALA A 53 6.59 1.27 -0.66
N PRO A 54 5.61 0.57 -0.03
CA PRO A 54 5.44 0.62 1.41
C PRO A 54 6.72 0.14 2.11
N LEU A 55 7.19 0.89 3.11
CA LEU A 55 8.39 0.50 3.88
C LEU A 55 8.25 -0.88 4.53
N ALA A 56 7.02 -1.29 4.89
CA ALA A 56 6.76 -2.64 5.42
C ALA A 56 7.05 -3.74 4.38
N LEU A 57 6.73 -3.52 3.10
CA LEU A 57 7.05 -4.47 2.04
C LEU A 57 8.57 -4.58 1.85
N ARG A 58 9.25 -3.43 1.84
CA ARG A 58 10.72 -3.38 1.75
C ARG A 58 11.37 -4.10 2.93
N ALA A 59 10.92 -3.81 4.15
CA ALA A 59 11.44 -4.44 5.34
C ALA A 59 11.25 -5.96 5.33
N ASN A 60 10.10 -6.46 4.87
CA ASN A 60 9.86 -7.90 4.71
C ASN A 60 10.86 -8.55 3.74
N ILE A 61 11.18 -7.88 2.64
CA ILE A 61 12.13 -8.40 1.65
C ILE A 61 13.58 -8.29 2.16
N GLU A 62 13.95 -7.16 2.75
CA GLU A 62 15.30 -6.85 3.20
C GLU A 62 15.71 -7.68 4.42
N HIS A 63 14.80 -7.85 5.39
CA HIS A 63 15.09 -8.53 6.66
C HIS A 63 14.60 -9.98 6.67
N ASN A 64 13.36 -10.22 6.24
CA ASN A 64 12.75 -11.55 6.33
C ASN A 64 12.95 -12.37 5.05
N ARG A 65 13.42 -11.75 3.96
CA ARG A 65 13.63 -12.38 2.65
C ARG A 65 12.41 -13.17 2.15
N LEU A 66 11.22 -12.67 2.49
CA LEU A 66 9.95 -13.29 2.14
C LEU A 66 8.93 -12.27 1.68
N VAL A 67 7.94 -12.75 0.94
CA VAL A 67 6.70 -12.04 0.61
C VAL A 67 5.52 -12.98 0.79
N HIS A 68 4.34 -12.44 1.04
CA HIS A 68 3.11 -13.23 1.02
C HIS A 68 2.72 -13.56 -0.42
N GLU A 69 1.98 -14.66 -0.61
CA GLU A 69 1.42 -15.04 -1.92
C GLU A 69 0.60 -13.93 -2.54
N GLN A 70 -0.15 -13.20 -1.72
CA GLN A 70 -0.89 -12.01 -2.11
C GLN A 70 -0.46 -10.81 -1.25
N VAL A 71 -0.09 -9.72 -1.92
CA VAL A 71 0.16 -8.43 -1.28
C VAL A 71 -0.89 -7.44 -1.77
N VAL A 72 -1.56 -6.75 -0.85
CA VAL A 72 -2.54 -5.70 -1.12
C VAL A 72 -1.99 -4.40 -0.57
N ILE A 73 -1.83 -3.38 -1.42
CA ILE A 73 -1.38 -2.06 -0.99
C ILE A 73 -2.61 -1.16 -0.96
N ILE A 74 -3.02 -0.72 0.23
CA ILE A 74 -4.20 0.14 0.36
C ILE A 74 -3.79 1.59 0.56
N SER A 75 -4.31 2.47 -0.27
CA SER A 75 -4.20 3.92 -0.17
C SER A 75 -5.57 4.55 0.10
N GLY A 76 -5.61 5.56 0.94
CA GLY A 76 -6.82 6.33 1.20
C GLY A 76 -6.56 7.80 0.90
N ARG A 77 -7.52 8.48 0.27
CA ARG A 77 -7.52 9.94 0.13
C ARG A 77 -8.81 10.47 0.72
N THR A 78 -8.71 11.55 1.49
CA THR A 78 -9.91 12.22 1.99
C THR A 78 -10.42 13.17 0.93
N GLU A 79 -11.63 12.94 0.42
CA GLU A 79 -12.30 13.90 -0.45
C GLU A 79 -13.04 14.97 0.36
N PRO A 80 -13.13 16.22 -0.14
CA PRO A 80 -13.81 17.32 0.54
C PRO A 80 -15.35 17.22 0.45
N VAL A 81 -15.89 16.04 0.16
CA VAL A 81 -17.32 15.78 0.03
C VAL A 81 -17.78 14.77 1.09
N PRO A 82 -18.98 14.93 1.66
CA PRO A 82 -19.45 14.07 2.76
C PRO A 82 -19.86 12.67 2.31
N HIS A 83 -20.12 12.46 1.02
CA HIS A 83 -20.52 11.17 0.47
C HIS A 83 -19.95 10.99 -0.93
N ILE A 84 -19.33 9.83 -1.15
CA ILE A 84 -18.88 9.40 -2.47
C ILE A 84 -19.76 8.22 -2.92
N PRO A 85 -20.26 8.22 -4.16
CA PRO A 85 -21.01 7.08 -4.70
C PRO A 85 -20.19 5.79 -4.65
N TRP A 86 -20.81 4.65 -4.35
CA TRP A 86 -20.14 3.35 -4.22
C TRP A 86 -19.23 3.00 -5.41
N SER A 87 -19.65 3.32 -6.63
CA SER A 87 -18.89 3.10 -7.87
C SER A 87 -17.57 3.89 -7.96
N ARG A 88 -17.39 4.93 -7.15
CA ARG A 88 -16.20 5.79 -7.12
C ARG A 88 -15.40 5.67 -5.81
N ARG A 89 -15.83 4.79 -4.88
CA ARG A 89 -15.17 4.61 -3.57
C ARG A 89 -13.94 3.71 -3.63
N LEU A 90 -13.79 2.92 -4.68
CA LEU A 90 -12.74 1.93 -4.79
C LEU A 90 -12.25 1.87 -6.22
N THR A 91 -10.97 2.12 -6.41
CA THR A 91 -10.25 1.78 -7.64
C THR A 91 -9.29 0.67 -7.31
N VAL A 92 -9.26 -0.37 -8.14
CA VAL A 92 -8.32 -1.49 -8.06
C VAL A 92 -7.38 -1.43 -9.25
N GLU A 93 -6.09 -1.33 -8.98
CA GLU A 93 -5.03 -1.42 -9.98
C GLU A 93 -4.13 -2.60 -9.63
N TYR A 94 -3.76 -3.40 -10.63
CA TYR A 94 -2.84 -4.52 -10.45
C TYR A 94 -1.42 -4.06 -10.80
N VAL A 95 -0.50 -4.23 -9.85
CA VAL A 95 0.92 -3.93 -10.08
C VAL A 95 1.68 -5.26 -10.15
N GLY A 96 2.27 -5.57 -11.30
CA GLY A 96 2.97 -6.84 -11.54
C GLY A 96 2.07 -7.95 -12.11
N ASP A 97 2.55 -9.19 -12.07
CA ASP A 97 1.81 -10.35 -12.59
C ASP A 97 0.71 -10.81 -11.61
N HIS A 98 -0.55 -10.54 -11.95
CA HIS A 98 -1.74 -10.90 -11.18
C HIS A 98 -1.84 -12.40 -10.86
N ARG A 99 -1.29 -13.29 -11.70
CA ARG A 99 -1.29 -14.75 -11.46
C ARG A 99 -0.27 -15.18 -10.43
N LYS A 100 0.71 -14.31 -10.15
CA LYS A 100 1.72 -14.47 -9.11
C LYS A 100 1.42 -13.52 -7.94
N GLY A 101 0.17 -13.06 -7.78
CA GLY A 101 -0.31 -12.38 -6.57
C GLY A 101 0.44 -11.12 -6.17
N TYR A 102 0.46 -10.11 -7.04
CA TYR A 102 1.05 -8.81 -6.70
C TYR A 102 0.03 -7.68 -6.57
N CYS A 103 0.28 -6.87 -5.54
CA CYS A 103 -0.12 -5.50 -5.24
C CYS A 103 -1.39 -5.01 -5.95
N THR A 104 -2.53 -5.30 -5.32
CA THR A 104 -3.76 -4.55 -5.58
C THR A 104 -3.64 -3.19 -4.89
N SER A 105 -3.46 -2.12 -5.68
CA SER A 105 -3.57 -0.75 -5.19
C SER A 105 -5.06 -0.42 -5.06
N MET A 106 -5.55 -0.32 -3.83
CA MET A 106 -6.92 0.12 -3.54
C MET A 106 -6.90 1.57 -3.14
N SER A 107 -7.63 2.45 -3.83
CA SER A 107 -7.83 3.84 -3.39
C SER A 107 -9.22 4.03 -2.80
N HIS A 108 -9.32 4.35 -1.50
CA HIS A 108 -10.58 4.68 -0.84
C HIS A 108 -10.73 6.18 -0.60
N SER A 109 -11.87 6.74 -1.01
CA SER A 109 -12.12 8.18 -0.99
C SER A 109 -13.02 8.66 0.19
N ASP A 110 -13.74 7.75 0.88
CA ASP A 110 -14.78 8.08 1.87
C ASP A 110 -14.32 7.76 3.31
N PHE A 111 -14.42 8.74 4.23
CA PHE A 111 -14.02 8.57 5.64
C PHE A 111 -15.13 7.95 6.52
N ARG A 112 -16.39 7.92 6.07
CA ARG A 112 -17.55 7.69 6.96
C ARG A 112 -18.12 6.28 6.95
N THR A 113 -17.56 5.33 6.21
CA THR A 113 -18.14 3.98 6.08
C THR A 113 -17.35 2.92 6.87
N ARG A 114 -18.07 2.16 7.71
CA ARG A 114 -17.59 1.02 8.51
C ARG A 114 -16.81 0.03 7.62
N TRP A 115 -15.56 -0.23 7.98
CA TRP A 115 -14.62 -1.15 7.31
C TRP A 115 -15.22 -2.55 7.09
N THR A 116 -15.87 -2.77 5.95
CA THR A 116 -16.36 -4.09 5.54
C THR A 116 -15.38 -4.65 4.51
N PHE A 117 -14.14 -4.89 4.95
CA PHE A 117 -12.97 -5.13 4.09
C PHE A 117 -12.81 -6.61 3.68
N LEU A 118 -13.40 -7.53 4.44
CA LEU A 118 -13.12 -8.97 4.34
C LEU A 118 -13.84 -9.72 3.21
N LYS A 119 -14.74 -9.09 2.44
CA LYS A 119 -15.51 -9.79 1.40
C LYS A 119 -14.83 -9.91 0.03
N PHE A 120 -13.70 -9.24 -0.21
CA PHE A 120 -13.07 -9.19 -1.54
C PHE A 120 -11.85 -10.10 -1.71
N CYS A 121 -11.28 -10.62 -0.62
CA CYS A 121 -10.14 -11.55 -0.68
C CYS A 121 -10.54 -13.02 -0.96
N GLY A 122 -11.83 -13.30 -1.18
CA GLY A 122 -12.32 -14.59 -1.65
C GLY A 122 -12.87 -14.46 -3.07
N GLY A 123 -12.09 -14.89 -4.06
CA GLY A 123 -12.68 -15.37 -5.31
C GLY A 123 -13.33 -16.75 -5.10
N PRO A 124 -14.11 -17.26 -6.07
CA PRO A 124 -14.66 -18.62 -5.99
C PRO A 124 -13.57 -19.69 -5.85
#